data_AF-A0A497FGI0-F1
#
_entry.id   AF-A0A497FGI0-F1
#
_cell.length_a   1.000
_cell.length_b   1.000
_cell.length_c   1.000
_cell.angle_alpha   90.00
_cell.angle_beta   90.00
_cell.angle_gamma   90.00
#
_symmetry.space_group_name_H-M   'P 1'
#
loop_
_entity.id
_entity.type
_entity.pdbx_description
1 polymer ?
#
loop_
_entity_poly.entity_id
_entity_poly.type
_entity_poly.pdbx_seq_one_letter_code
_entity_poly.pdbx_strand_id
1 'polypeptide(L)'
;MPRVEHFREEIWDEHTKEFRLRSLPTVPDVELSIIRDDLSVSGGGAAKLGSIIVPPGSVLRITLLRYFTSDGRGALYAIVRNGGTIDHLYLPSPGETLVAESVEKPVYVLEGTIEFSILAKFGAITPGTIYGLTLHGYYSRQGELSEIT
;
A
#
# COMPACT_ATOMS: atom_id res chain seq x y z
N MET A 1 6.59 43.67 -6.15
CA MET A 1 6.79 42.32 -5.59
C MET A 1 6.60 41.32 -6.72
N PRO A 2 7.52 40.36 -6.93
CA PRO A 2 7.38 39.41 -8.03
C PRO A 2 6.20 38.48 -7.77
N ARG A 3 5.42 38.22 -8.81
CA ARG A 3 4.28 37.31 -8.79
C ARG A 3 4.82 35.89 -8.96
N VAL A 4 4.71 35.06 -7.93
CA VAL A 4 5.12 33.65 -7.98
C VAL A 4 3.93 32.85 -8.47
N GLU A 5 3.99 32.37 -9.71
CA GLU A 5 3.03 31.43 -10.27
C GLU A 5 3.65 30.03 -10.24
N HIS A 6 2.99 29.12 -9.53
CA HIS A 6 3.35 27.70 -9.57
C HIS A 6 2.65 27.04 -10.75
N PHE A 7 3.32 27.04 -11.91
CA PHE A 7 2.90 26.27 -13.07
C PHE A 7 3.30 24.79 -12.83
N ARG A 8 2.44 24.01 -12.18
CA ARG A 8 2.67 22.56 -12.08
C ARG A 8 2.14 21.91 -13.36
N GLU A 9 3.00 21.13 -14.01
CA GLU A 9 2.68 20.41 -15.24
C GLU A 9 1.64 19.32 -14.95
N GLU A 10 0.55 19.31 -15.70
CA GLU A 10 -0.49 18.29 -15.63
C GLU A 10 -0.21 17.21 -16.68
N ILE A 11 -0.19 15.95 -16.24
CA ILE A 11 -0.15 14.78 -17.12
C ILE A 11 -1.54 14.19 -17.23
N TRP A 12 -1.89 13.75 -18.42
CA TRP A 12 -3.09 12.99 -18.66
C TRP A 12 -2.91 11.57 -18.13
N ASP A 13 -3.67 11.20 -17.09
CA ASP A 13 -3.69 9.84 -16.57
C ASP A 13 -4.69 9.02 -17.39
N GLU A 14 -4.18 8.16 -18.29
CA GLU A 14 -5.01 7.33 -19.17
C GLU A 14 -5.93 6.37 -18.42
N HIS A 15 -5.59 6.02 -17.17
CA HIS A 15 -6.39 5.12 -16.35
C HIS A 15 -7.56 5.84 -15.69
N THR A 16 -7.35 7.07 -15.21
CA THR A 16 -8.40 7.83 -14.51
C THR A 16 -9.09 8.88 -15.37
N LYS A 17 -8.63 9.10 -16.62
CA LYS A 17 -9.18 10.09 -17.57
C LYS A 17 -9.26 11.51 -16.99
N GLU A 18 -8.29 11.84 -16.15
CA GLU A 18 -8.19 13.14 -15.48
C GLU A 18 -6.78 13.72 -15.67
N PHE A 19 -6.69 15.05 -15.68
CA PHE A 19 -5.43 15.75 -15.56
C PHE A 19 -4.93 15.64 -14.12
N ARG A 20 -3.74 15.05 -13.95
CA ARG A 20 -3.09 14.90 -12.66
C ARG A 20 -1.76 15.64 -12.65
N LEU A 21 -1.41 16.23 -11.52
CA LEU A 21 -0.12 16.89 -11.38
C LEU A 21 1.01 15.86 -11.60
N ARG A 22 1.92 16.15 -12.52
CA ARG A 22 3.11 15.34 -12.84
C ARG A 22 3.98 15.08 -11.62
N SER A 23 4.04 16.06 -10.72
CA SER A 23 4.66 15.93 -9.42
C SER A 23 3.59 15.66 -8.37
N LEU A 24 3.71 14.51 -7.70
CA LEU A 24 2.98 14.26 -6.46
C LEU A 24 3.40 15.33 -5.43
N PRO A 25 2.50 15.73 -4.50
CA PRO A 25 2.90 16.51 -3.33
C PRO A 25 4.11 15.85 -2.65
N THR A 26 5.03 16.65 -2.12
CA THR A 26 6.21 16.11 -1.41
C THR A 26 5.86 15.37 -0.12
N VAL A 27 4.63 15.53 0.37
CA VAL A 27 4.09 14.86 1.56
C VAL A 27 2.91 13.98 1.14
N PRO A 28 2.90 12.69 1.49
CA PRO A 28 1.78 11.79 1.21
C PRO A 28 0.56 12.13 2.06
N ASP A 29 -0.64 11.85 1.54
CA ASP A 29 -1.89 11.98 2.31
C ASP A 29 -2.00 10.89 3.39
N VAL A 30 -1.40 9.73 3.11
CA VAL A 30 -1.31 8.60 4.04
C VAL A 30 0.12 8.12 4.14
N GLU A 31 0.65 8.11 5.35
CA GLU A 31 1.91 7.47 5.71
C GLU A 31 1.64 6.40 6.76
N LEU A 32 2.01 5.16 6.47
CA LEU A 32 1.93 4.06 7.41
C LEU A 32 3.29 3.38 7.50
N SER A 33 3.95 3.49 8.65
CA SER A 33 5.18 2.76 8.94
C SER A 33 4.97 1.90 10.18
N ILE A 34 5.15 0.60 10.02
CA ILE A 34 4.92 -0.40 11.06
C ILE A 34 6.12 -1.32 11.12
N ILE A 35 6.57 -1.58 12.36
CA ILE A 35 7.51 -2.64 12.68
C ILE A 35 6.91 -3.42 13.86
N ARG A 36 6.87 -4.75 13.74
CA ARG A 36 6.31 -5.66 14.74
C ARG A 36 7.30 -6.80 14.98
N ASP A 37 7.56 -7.11 16.24
CA ASP A 37 8.42 -8.20 16.69
C ASP A 37 7.74 -9.11 17.74
N ASP A 38 6.50 -8.81 18.09
CA ASP A 38 5.71 -9.46 19.13
C ASP A 38 4.62 -10.40 18.57
N LEU A 39 4.63 -10.65 17.25
CA LEU A 39 3.66 -11.53 16.61
C LEU A 39 3.88 -13.00 17.01
N SER A 40 2.78 -13.68 17.32
CA SER A 40 2.76 -15.11 17.62
C SER A 40 1.59 -15.76 16.88
N VAL A 41 1.88 -16.54 15.85
CA VAL A 41 0.87 -17.17 14.99
C VAL A 41 1.25 -18.61 14.70
N SER A 42 0.33 -19.54 14.91
CA SER A 42 0.53 -20.94 14.52
C SER A 42 0.68 -21.09 13.01
N GLY A 43 1.39 -22.12 12.56
CA GLY A 43 1.52 -22.43 11.14
C GLY A 43 0.15 -22.53 10.45
N GLY A 44 0.03 -21.90 9.27
CA GLY A 44 -1.21 -21.80 8.52
C GLY A 44 -2.14 -20.64 8.91
N GLY A 45 -1.85 -19.94 10.02
CA GLY A 45 -2.59 -18.75 10.45
C GLY A 45 -2.17 -17.46 9.74
N ALA A 46 -2.78 -16.36 10.15
CA ALA A 46 -2.43 -15.01 9.70
C ALA A 46 -2.41 -14.04 10.89
N ALA A 47 -1.57 -13.02 10.82
CA ALA A 47 -1.60 -11.88 11.73
C ALA A 47 -1.66 -10.57 10.96
N LYS A 48 -2.46 -9.63 11.47
CA LYS A 48 -2.53 -8.28 10.95
C LYS A 48 -1.31 -7.47 11.41
N LEU A 49 -0.61 -6.88 10.45
CA LEU A 49 0.45 -5.90 10.70
C LEU A 49 -0.16 -4.52 10.91
N GLY A 50 -1.10 -4.13 10.05
CA GLY A 50 -1.76 -2.83 10.11
C GLY A 50 -2.98 -2.75 9.21
N SER A 51 -3.64 -1.59 9.25
CA SER A 51 -4.74 -1.28 8.34
C SER A 51 -4.86 0.19 8.04
N ILE A 52 -5.48 0.48 6.91
CA ILE A 52 -5.87 1.81 6.46
C ILE A 52 -7.37 1.78 6.15
N ILE A 53 -8.08 2.84 6.49
CA ILE A 53 -9.46 3.05 6.07
C ILE A 53 -9.42 4.00 4.87
N VAL A 54 -9.94 3.56 3.73
CA VAL A 54 -10.14 4.39 2.54
C VAL A 54 -11.56 4.92 2.60
N PRO A 55 -11.77 6.25 2.77
CA PRO A 55 -13.10 6.84 2.89
C PRO A 55 -13.99 6.55 1.68
N PRO A 56 -15.33 6.53 1.87
CA PRO A 56 -16.27 6.41 0.76
C PRO A 56 -16.07 7.50 -0.30
N GLY A 57 -16.23 7.14 -1.58
CA GLY A 57 -16.04 8.04 -2.73
C GLY A 57 -14.59 8.42 -3.01
N SER A 58 -13.62 7.73 -2.39
CA SER A 58 -12.20 7.95 -2.62
C SER A 58 -11.48 6.68 -3.08
N VAL A 59 -10.37 6.89 -3.79
CA VAL A 59 -9.42 5.86 -4.19
C VAL A 59 -8.08 6.23 -3.60
N LEU A 60 -7.44 5.29 -2.90
CA LEU A 60 -6.08 5.44 -2.42
C LEU A 60 -5.11 4.96 -3.50
N ARG A 61 -4.25 5.87 -3.96
CA ARG A 61 -3.13 5.58 -4.85
C ARG A 61 -1.87 5.36 -4.02
N ILE A 62 -1.46 4.11 -3.84
CA ILE A 62 -0.22 3.77 -3.14
C ILE A 62 0.95 3.89 -4.13
N THR A 63 1.93 4.70 -3.76
CA THR A 63 3.08 5.07 -4.62
C THR A 63 4.42 4.61 -4.06
N LEU A 64 4.40 4.15 -2.80
CA LEU A 64 5.47 3.44 -2.16
C LEU A 64 4.83 2.37 -1.29
N LEU A 65 5.21 1.12 -1.49
CA LEU A 65 4.87 0.03 -0.59
C LEU A 65 6.11 -0.82 -0.38
N ARG A 66 6.59 -0.89 0.86
CA ARG A 66 7.79 -1.64 1.25
C ARG A 66 7.44 -2.65 2.32
N TYR A 67 7.87 -3.88 2.13
CA TYR A 67 7.80 -4.94 3.13
C TYR A 67 9.20 -5.34 3.56
N PHE A 68 9.34 -5.74 4.83
CA PHE A 68 10.61 -6.20 5.40
C PHE A 68 10.37 -7.37 6.34
N THR A 69 11.25 -8.38 6.32
CA THR A 69 11.23 -9.50 7.26
C THR A 69 12.63 -9.82 7.74
N SER A 70 12.79 -10.19 9.01
CA SER A 70 14.01 -10.83 9.53
C SER A 70 13.89 -12.36 9.60
N ASP A 71 12.77 -12.94 9.16
CA ASP A 71 12.54 -14.39 9.18
C ASP A 71 13.46 -15.10 8.19
N GLY A 72 14.25 -16.05 8.69
CA GLY A 72 15.20 -16.84 7.90
C GLY A 72 14.55 -17.64 6.75
N ARG A 73 13.23 -17.85 6.81
CA ARG A 73 12.46 -18.60 5.81
C ARG A 73 11.82 -17.71 4.75
N GLY A 74 11.99 -16.39 4.87
CA GLY A 74 11.19 -15.42 4.11
C GLY A 74 9.81 -15.18 4.73
N ALA A 75 8.98 -14.39 4.05
CA ALA A 75 7.64 -14.03 4.52
C ALA A 75 6.65 -13.86 3.36
N LEU A 76 5.39 -14.22 3.60
CA LEU A 76 4.29 -13.98 2.68
C LEU A 76 3.34 -12.96 3.29
N TYR A 77 3.18 -11.82 2.61
CA TYR A 77 2.23 -10.77 2.97
C TYR A 77 0.98 -10.90 2.13
N ALA A 78 -0.16 -10.52 2.68
CA ALA A 78 -1.42 -10.41 1.99
C ALA A 78 -2.00 -9.01 2.18
N ILE A 79 -2.50 -8.42 1.09
CA ILE A 79 -3.31 -7.22 1.12
C ILE A 79 -4.77 -7.66 1.05
N VAL A 80 -5.53 -7.40 2.10
CA VAL A 80 -6.92 -7.82 2.24
C VAL A 80 -7.82 -6.60 2.25
N ARG A 81 -8.88 -6.60 1.43
CA ARG A 81 -9.93 -5.57 1.45
C ARG A 81 -11.25 -6.21 1.80
N ASN A 82 -11.88 -5.71 2.86
CA ASN A 82 -13.18 -6.17 3.33
C ASN A 82 -13.27 -7.72 3.44
N GLY A 83 -12.17 -8.37 3.88
CA GLY A 83 -12.08 -9.83 4.02
C GLY A 83 -11.68 -10.61 2.77
N GLY A 84 -11.59 -9.97 1.59
CA GLY A 84 -11.09 -10.60 0.36
C GLY A 84 -9.63 -10.25 0.09
N THR A 85 -8.80 -11.24 -0.25
CA THR A 85 -7.41 -10.98 -0.62
C THR A 85 -7.31 -10.35 -2.01
N ILE A 86 -6.70 -9.17 -2.09
CA ILE A 86 -6.40 -8.46 -3.34
C ILE A 86 -5.10 -9.01 -3.93
N ASP A 87 -4.07 -9.14 -3.11
CA ASP A 87 -2.73 -9.47 -3.57
C ASP A 87 -1.91 -10.22 -2.50
N HIS A 88 -0.90 -10.95 -2.97
CA HIS A 88 0.09 -11.64 -2.14
C HIS A 88 1.49 -11.22 -2.55
N LEU A 89 2.30 -10.84 -1.56
CA LEU A 89 3.66 -10.38 -1.77
C LEU A 89 4.62 -11.30 -1.03
N TYR A 90 5.48 -11.96 -1.78
CA TYR A 90 6.43 -12.93 -1.26
C TYR A 90 7.83 -12.33 -1.16
N LEU A 91 8.42 -12.41 0.04
CA LEU A 91 9.82 -12.14 0.29
C LEU A 91 10.56 -13.47 0.49
N PRO A 92 11.42 -13.89 -0.45
CA PRO A 92 12.10 -15.18 -0.35
C PRO A 92 13.20 -15.23 0.71
N SER A 93 13.74 -14.09 1.15
CA SER A 93 14.85 -14.06 2.10
C SER A 93 14.73 -13.01 3.22
N PRO A 94 15.35 -13.24 4.40
CA PRO A 94 15.47 -12.25 5.45
C PRO A 94 16.29 -11.05 4.99
N GLY A 95 15.91 -9.85 5.45
CA GLY A 95 16.55 -8.59 5.07
C GLY A 95 16.16 -8.09 3.68
N GLU A 96 15.42 -8.90 2.91
CA GLU A 96 14.91 -8.51 1.62
C GLU A 96 13.81 -7.47 1.76
N THR A 97 13.83 -6.48 0.88
CA THR A 97 12.79 -5.46 0.80
C THR A 97 12.17 -5.53 -0.57
N LEU A 98 10.88 -5.85 -0.62
CA LEU A 98 10.09 -5.72 -1.84
C LEU A 98 9.51 -4.31 -1.85
N VAL A 99 9.87 -3.55 -2.87
CA VAL A 99 9.23 -2.27 -3.15
C VAL A 99 8.17 -2.55 -4.22
N ALA A 100 6.94 -2.77 -3.77
CA ALA A 100 5.80 -2.81 -4.66
C ALA A 100 5.44 -1.36 -5.03
N GLU A 101 5.95 -0.96 -6.20
CA GLU A 101 5.45 0.12 -7.03
C GLU A 101 5.85 1.58 -6.75
N SER A 102 5.86 2.35 -7.84
CA SER A 102 6.52 3.65 -8.05
C SER A 102 5.50 4.70 -8.54
N VAL A 103 5.89 5.96 -8.65
CA VAL A 103 5.01 7.02 -9.19
C VAL A 103 4.46 6.65 -10.58
N GLU A 104 5.19 5.90 -11.40
CA GLU A 104 4.81 5.55 -12.78
C GLU A 104 3.82 4.36 -12.87
N LYS A 105 3.82 3.49 -11.86
CA LYS A 105 2.91 2.34 -11.77
C LYS A 105 2.54 2.22 -10.29
N PRO A 106 1.43 2.84 -9.86
CA PRO A 106 0.97 2.81 -8.47
C PRO A 106 -0.11 1.74 -8.25
N VAL A 107 -0.19 1.25 -7.01
CA VAL A 107 -1.26 0.32 -6.61
C VAL A 107 -2.50 1.14 -6.25
N TYR A 108 -3.60 0.91 -6.97
CA TYR A 108 -4.88 1.55 -6.71
C TYR A 108 -5.75 0.71 -5.79
N VAL A 109 -6.28 1.34 -4.74
CA VAL A 109 -7.12 0.69 -3.75
C VAL A 109 -8.40 1.48 -3.56
N LEU A 110 -9.52 0.84 -3.79
CA LEU A 110 -10.86 1.42 -3.67
C LEU A 110 -11.29 1.52 -2.19
N GLU A 111 -12.37 2.28 -1.95
CA GLU A 111 -12.98 2.49 -0.63
C GLU A 111 -13.15 1.23 0.23
N GLY A 112 -13.01 1.36 1.55
CA GLY A 112 -13.16 0.27 2.51
C GLY A 112 -11.96 0.10 3.43
N THR A 113 -11.96 -1.00 4.19
CA THR A 113 -10.86 -1.30 5.12
C THR A 113 -9.84 -2.19 4.44
N ILE A 114 -8.61 -1.70 4.39
CA ILE A 114 -7.46 -2.39 3.81
C ILE A 114 -6.60 -2.87 4.96
N GLU A 115 -6.34 -4.17 4.99
CA GLU A 115 -5.54 -4.82 6.00
C GLU A 115 -4.30 -5.42 5.36
N PHE A 116 -3.16 -5.16 5.99
CA PHE A 116 -1.89 -5.75 5.63
C PHE A 116 -1.60 -6.83 6.63
N SER A 117 -1.56 -8.07 6.16
CA SER A 117 -1.42 -9.24 7.00
C SER A 117 -0.19 -10.04 6.60
N ILE A 118 0.45 -10.67 7.57
CA ILE A 118 1.44 -11.71 7.34
C ILE A 118 0.79 -13.08 7.45
N LEU A 119 1.13 -13.97 6.53
CA LEU A 119 0.64 -15.34 6.48
C LEU A 119 1.73 -16.29 6.97
N ALA A 120 1.42 -17.09 7.99
CA ALA A 120 2.30 -18.10 8.57
C ALA A 120 2.40 -19.36 7.68
N LYS A 121 2.61 -19.19 6.36
CA LYS A 121 2.64 -20.27 5.37
C LYS A 121 3.95 -21.07 5.40
N PHE A 122 5.05 -20.43 5.77
CA PHE A 122 6.37 -21.06 5.88
C PHE A 122 6.67 -21.61 7.28
N GLY A 123 5.63 -21.73 8.10
CA GLY A 123 5.67 -22.23 9.47
C GLY A 123 5.18 -21.17 10.46
N ALA A 124 5.20 -21.53 11.75
CA ALA A 124 4.74 -20.64 12.81
C ALA A 124 5.57 -19.35 12.84
N ILE A 125 4.91 -18.25 13.17
CA ILE A 125 5.52 -16.96 13.47
C ILE A 125 5.67 -16.88 14.99
N THR A 126 6.89 -16.60 15.46
CA THR A 126 7.20 -16.53 16.88
C THR A 126 7.71 -15.13 17.25
N PRO A 127 7.46 -14.68 18.50
CA PRO A 127 8.02 -13.42 18.98
C PRO A 127 9.54 -13.38 18.82
N GLY A 128 10.07 -12.18 18.57
CA GLY A 128 11.47 -11.91 18.25
C GLY A 128 11.79 -11.89 16.75
N THR A 129 10.89 -12.35 15.89
CA THR A 129 11.03 -12.19 14.43
C THR A 129 10.41 -10.86 14.00
N ILE A 130 11.19 -10.04 13.31
CA ILE A 130 10.78 -8.69 12.91
C ILE A 130 10.07 -8.74 11.57
N TYR A 131 8.88 -8.14 11.50
CA TYR A 131 8.14 -7.89 10.27
C TYR A 131 7.80 -6.41 10.17
N GLY A 132 7.98 -5.85 8.98
CA GLY A 132 7.84 -4.43 8.72
C GLY A 132 7.03 -4.13 7.47
N LEU A 133 6.37 -2.98 7.50
CA LEU A 133 5.64 -2.39 6.39
C LEU A 133 5.88 -0.88 6.36
N THR A 134 6.10 -0.31 5.19
CA THR A 134 6.04 1.14 4.96
C THR A 134 5.21 1.42 3.73
N LEU A 135 4.24 2.33 3.84
CA LEU A 135 3.32 2.70 2.78
C LEU A 135 3.20 4.22 2.70
N HIS A 136 3.33 4.76 1.48
CA HIS A 136 2.91 6.13 1.16
C HIS A 136 1.79 6.10 0.13
N GLY A 137 0.71 6.83 0.42
CA GLY A 137 -0.46 6.89 -0.45
C GLY A 137 -1.02 8.31 -0.60
N TYR A 138 -1.72 8.53 -1.69
CA TYR A 138 -2.40 9.77 -2.02
C TYR A 138 -3.87 9.47 -2.33
N TYR A 139 -4.79 10.24 -1.75
CA TYR A 139 -6.20 10.09 -2.06
C TYR A 139 -6.53 10.76 -3.39
N SER A 140 -7.35 10.11 -4.18
CA SER A 140 -8.01 10.67 -5.35
C SER A 140 -9.52 10.54 -5.15
N ARG A 141 -10.29 11.50 -5.64
CA ARG A 141 -11.75 11.34 -5.69
C ARG A 141 -12.12 10.42 -6.83
N GLN A 142 -13.12 9.58 -6.62
CA GLN A 142 -13.71 8.81 -7.69
C GLN A 142 -14.70 9.72 -8.43
N GLY A 143 -14.48 9.94 -9.73
CA GLY A 143 -15.46 10.60 -10.60
C GLY A 143 -16.66 9.70 -10.88
N GLU A 144 -17.82 10.29 -11.17
CA GLU A 144 -18.97 9.56 -11.67
C GLU A 144 -18.73 9.14 -13.13
N LEU A 145 -18.95 7.87 -13.44
CA LEU A 145 -19.03 7.39 -14.83
C LEU A 145 -20.40 7.77 -15.38
N SER A 146 -20.49 8.87 -16.12
CA SER A 146 -21.62 9.12 -17.01
C SER A 146 -21.35 8.42 -18.35
N GLU A 147 -22.13 7.39 -18.68
CA GLU A 147 -22.19 6.90 -20.06
C GLU A 147 -22.64 8.06 -20.97
N ILE A 148 -21.91 8.30 -22.06
CA ILE A 148 -22.38 9.18 -23.12
C ILE A 148 -23.48 8.41 -23.85
N THR A 149 -24.74 8.79 -23.62
CA THR A 149 -25.91 8.27 -24.34
C THR A 149 -25.86 8.62 -25.82
#